data_AF-A0A937CDY7-F1
#
_entry.id   AF-A0A937CDY7-F1
#
_cell.length_a   1.000
_cell.length_b   1.000
_cell.length_c   1.000
_cell.angle_alpha   90.00
_cell.angle_beta   90.00
_cell.angle_gamma   90.00
#
_symmetry.space_group_name_H-M   'P 1'
#
loop_
_entity.id
_entity.type
_entity.pdbx_description
1 polymer ?
#
loop_
_entity_poly.entity_id
_entity_poly.type
_entity_poly.pdbx_seq_one_letter_code
_entity_poly.pdbx_strand_id
1 'polypeptide(L)'
;MKDGITIDILVEFEAVFDEPPKSLKEYLTGISRSTLLNVAAFFLGFSNHSSKYGKYEDFLSMFFCKENQLIANQIFRKLQILEQRNQAKLLITNPITILELFEFVFENLDEQETQSSPEIEVNVFKSLLLINQHLVLAQSPSGTSTKDVPEYLRVAALSLSQSYPYTDLVNYDASEVLAAQMVKSIFLFEFLAENKKTASLLSQLLEYFECPDWKYFLKSLLPLSIAVLNSKREAHIDIAINKNEDFEKGCIFLEKLMVTDSEVLKDFDYIKLRSKPFYKIKNGVYRIINGLFVIELLYKGIYFKLFEINNNQQENDKIKNIRSFYCDEFSEKYLFYKLLNSIYQNKYIEFSGEDLKKFKIDGEPDYYIRNGNNLFLFESKDILINASIKSSYDFKQYEPEFEKKLYFEIKDGKKK
;
A
#
# COMPACT_ATOMS: atom_id res chain seq x y z
N MET A 1 -4.79 0.72 30.59
CA MET A 1 -3.87 1.85 30.31
C MET A 1 -3.49 1.69 28.85
N LYS A 2 -3.76 2.70 28.02
CA LYS A 2 -3.36 2.67 26.61
C LYS A 2 -1.84 2.77 26.57
N ASP A 3 -1.19 1.78 25.96
CA ASP A 3 0.25 1.77 25.75
C ASP A 3 0.69 3.10 25.15
N GLY A 4 1.73 3.70 25.73
CA GLY A 4 2.37 4.86 25.13
C GLY A 4 2.85 4.54 23.72
N ILE A 5 3.09 5.58 22.91
CA ILE A 5 3.70 5.42 21.59
C ILE A 5 5.04 4.70 21.79
N THR A 6 5.09 3.42 21.42
CA THR A 6 6.32 2.64 21.43
C THR A 6 6.99 2.91 20.09
N ILE A 7 8.15 3.56 20.11
CA ILE A 7 8.91 3.87 18.91
C ILE A 7 9.82 2.68 18.65
N ASP A 8 9.50 1.87 17.65
CA ASP A 8 10.39 0.82 17.16
C ASP A 8 11.55 1.48 16.38
N ILE A 9 12.78 0.99 16.58
CA ILE A 9 13.99 1.48 15.90
C ILE A 9 14.34 0.56 14.76
N LEU A 10 14.40 1.12 13.55
CA LEU A 10 14.91 0.43 12.39
C LEU A 10 16.44 0.34 12.46
N VAL A 11 17.00 -0.87 12.40
CA VAL A 11 18.45 -1.08 12.56
C VAL A 11 19.19 -0.61 11.31
N GLU A 12 20.13 0.31 11.51
CA GLU A 12 20.97 0.88 10.45
C GLU A 12 22.28 0.08 10.28
N PHE A 13 22.90 0.18 9.09
CA PHE A 13 24.13 -0.54 8.77
C PHE A 13 25.28 -0.19 9.74
N GLU A 14 25.47 1.10 9.99
CA GLU A 14 26.52 1.61 10.88
C GLU A 14 26.36 1.21 12.36
N ALA A 15 25.16 0.80 12.78
CA ALA A 15 24.94 0.30 14.13
C ALA A 15 25.51 -1.11 14.33
N VAL A 16 25.78 -1.84 13.24
CA VAL A 16 26.18 -3.26 13.26
C VAL A 16 27.56 -3.47 12.65
N PHE A 17 27.92 -2.75 11.59
CA PHE A 17 29.17 -2.95 10.86
C PHE A 17 30.11 -1.75 11.04
N ASP A 18 31.35 -2.01 11.40
CA ASP A 18 32.38 -0.97 11.63
C ASP A 18 33.16 -0.62 10.34
N GLU A 19 32.76 -1.21 9.21
CA GLU A 19 33.32 -0.96 7.88
C GLU A 19 32.48 0.08 7.13
N PRO A 20 33.05 0.80 6.14
CA PRO A 20 32.25 1.64 5.27
C PRO A 20 31.30 0.77 4.41
N PRO A 21 30.03 1.17 4.23
CA PRO A 21 29.10 0.41 3.38
C PRO A 21 29.51 0.47 1.91
N LYS A 22 29.41 -0.67 1.22
CA LYS A 22 29.41 -0.74 -0.25
C LYS A 22 28.03 -0.40 -0.81
N SER A 23 27.94 -0.20 -2.12
CA SER A 23 26.64 -0.04 -2.77
C SER A 23 25.82 -1.34 -2.75
N LEU A 24 24.49 -1.23 -2.86
CA LEU A 24 23.59 -2.39 -3.01
C LEU A 24 24.00 -3.27 -4.19
N LYS A 25 24.42 -2.64 -5.30
CA LYS A 25 24.90 -3.38 -6.47
C LYS A 25 26.11 -4.23 -6.13
N GLU A 26 27.09 -3.70 -5.41
CA GLU A 26 28.29 -4.44 -5.03
C GLU A 26 28.00 -5.61 -4.09
N TYR A 27 27.09 -5.46 -3.13
CA TYR A 27 26.71 -6.57 -2.24
C TYR A 27 25.96 -7.68 -2.99
N LEU A 28 25.05 -7.30 -3.90
CA LEU A 28 24.10 -8.23 -4.51
C LEU A 28 24.55 -8.78 -5.87
N THR A 29 25.64 -8.27 -6.44
CA THR A 29 26.18 -8.78 -7.71
C THR A 29 26.58 -10.25 -7.57
N GLY A 30 26.12 -11.08 -8.50
CA GLY A 30 26.41 -12.51 -8.49
C GLY A 30 25.49 -13.34 -7.59
N ILE A 31 24.37 -12.75 -7.15
CA ILE A 31 23.21 -13.45 -6.59
C ILE A 31 22.12 -13.50 -7.66
N SER A 32 21.53 -14.67 -7.91
CA SER A 32 20.45 -14.77 -8.91
C SER A 32 19.26 -13.90 -8.49
N ARG A 33 18.73 -13.14 -9.45
CA ARG A 33 17.49 -12.37 -9.32
C ARG A 33 16.37 -13.24 -8.82
N SER A 34 16.15 -14.43 -9.39
CA SER A 34 15.08 -15.33 -8.94
C SER A 34 15.23 -15.76 -7.47
N THR A 35 16.46 -16.05 -7.03
CA THR A 35 16.78 -16.36 -5.63
C THR A 35 16.39 -15.20 -4.72
N LEU A 36 16.81 -13.99 -5.06
CA LEU A 36 16.64 -12.84 -4.18
C LEU A 36 15.22 -12.25 -4.21
N LEU A 37 14.50 -12.34 -5.33
CA LEU A 37 13.06 -12.06 -5.39
C LEU A 37 12.27 -13.04 -4.50
N ASN A 38 12.66 -14.33 -4.47
CA ASN A 38 12.06 -15.31 -3.57
C ASN A 38 12.31 -14.96 -2.09
N VAL A 39 13.51 -14.49 -1.75
CA VAL A 39 13.84 -14.00 -0.39
C VAL A 39 13.00 -12.77 -0.04
N ALA A 40 12.90 -11.78 -0.93
CA ALA A 40 12.10 -10.59 -0.71
C ALA A 40 10.61 -10.93 -0.51
N ALA A 41 10.04 -11.76 -1.38
CA ALA A 41 8.65 -12.21 -1.26
C ALA A 41 8.40 -13.04 0.03
N PHE A 42 9.39 -13.79 0.50
CA PHE A 42 9.32 -14.48 1.78
C PHE A 42 9.22 -13.49 2.96
N PHE A 43 10.05 -12.45 2.97
CA PHE A 43 10.00 -11.41 4.01
C PHE A 43 8.73 -10.55 3.95
N LEU A 44 8.21 -10.26 2.76
CA LEU A 44 6.91 -9.58 2.60
C LEU A 44 5.71 -10.43 3.05
N GLY A 45 5.92 -11.74 3.22
CA GLY A 45 4.94 -12.65 3.82
C GLY A 45 4.92 -12.64 5.35
N PHE A 46 5.75 -11.83 6.01
CA PHE A 46 5.76 -11.74 7.47
C PHE A 46 4.54 -10.95 7.96
N SER A 47 4.01 -11.32 9.14
CA SER A 47 2.88 -10.60 9.72
C SER A 47 3.31 -9.22 10.22
N ASN A 48 2.59 -8.17 9.83
CA ASN A 48 2.85 -6.80 10.30
C ASN A 48 2.75 -6.65 11.82
N HIS A 49 1.86 -7.45 12.43
CA HIS A 49 1.69 -7.50 13.87
C HIS A 49 2.03 -8.90 14.38
N SER A 50 2.80 -8.96 15.46
CA SER A 50 3.14 -10.21 16.15
C SER A 50 3.84 -11.26 15.28
N SER A 51 4.69 -10.84 14.34
CA SER A 51 5.46 -11.81 13.55
C SER A 51 6.34 -12.70 14.44
N LYS A 52 6.44 -13.98 14.10
CA LYS A 52 7.37 -14.93 14.77
C LYS A 52 8.83 -14.54 14.61
N TYR A 53 9.15 -13.68 13.63
CA TYR A 53 10.48 -13.13 13.39
C TYR A 53 10.56 -11.63 13.73
N GLY A 54 9.57 -11.11 14.47
CA GLY A 54 9.53 -9.71 14.88
C GLY A 54 10.55 -9.34 15.96
N LYS A 55 11.21 -10.35 16.56
CA LYS A 55 12.36 -10.21 17.46
C LYS A 55 13.64 -10.51 16.69
N TYR A 56 14.69 -9.72 16.90
CA TYR A 56 15.93 -9.90 16.15
C TYR A 56 16.60 -11.24 16.44
N GLU A 57 16.39 -11.83 17.62
CA GLU A 57 16.92 -13.15 17.97
C GLU A 57 16.33 -14.25 17.08
N ASP A 58 15.00 -14.26 16.95
CA ASP A 58 14.28 -15.21 16.12
C ASP A 58 14.60 -14.98 14.63
N PHE A 59 14.75 -13.72 14.22
CA PHE A 59 15.19 -13.37 12.87
C PHE A 59 16.59 -13.89 12.57
N LEU A 60 17.59 -13.58 13.41
CA LEU A 60 18.98 -14.00 13.21
C LEU A 60 19.12 -15.52 13.21
N SER A 61 18.38 -16.21 14.09
CA SER A 61 18.37 -17.68 14.14
C SER A 61 17.74 -18.32 12.91
N MET A 62 16.79 -17.64 12.26
CA MET A 62 16.19 -18.09 11.01
C MET A 62 17.07 -17.77 9.81
N PHE A 63 17.73 -16.62 9.83
CA PHE A 63 18.40 -16.04 8.68
C PHE A 63 19.81 -16.60 8.44
N PHE A 64 20.60 -16.84 9.49
CA PHE A 64 22.00 -17.27 9.35
C PHE A 64 22.18 -18.79 9.49
N CYS A 65 22.96 -19.37 8.59
CA CYS A 65 23.39 -20.76 8.67
C CYS A 65 24.53 -20.97 9.70
N LYS A 66 24.95 -22.23 9.86
CA LYS A 66 25.98 -22.63 10.83
C LYS A 66 27.35 -22.02 10.52
N GLU A 67 27.68 -21.90 9.24
CA GLU A 67 28.92 -21.33 8.73
C GLU A 67 29.05 -19.85 9.14
N ASN A 68 27.93 -19.14 9.25
CA ASN A 68 27.85 -17.74 9.66
C ASN A 68 27.56 -17.54 11.16
N GLN A 69 27.66 -18.58 11.99
CA GLN A 69 27.32 -18.47 13.41
C GLN A 69 28.22 -17.46 14.16
N LEU A 70 29.49 -17.32 13.78
CA LEU A 70 30.40 -16.35 14.39
C LEU A 70 29.94 -14.90 14.14
N ILE A 71 29.60 -14.57 12.89
CA ILE A 71 29.11 -13.23 12.53
C ILE A 71 27.72 -12.98 13.12
N ALA A 72 26.82 -13.96 13.10
CA ALA A 72 25.50 -13.86 13.72
C ALA A 72 25.59 -13.55 15.23
N ASN A 73 26.49 -14.21 15.96
CA ASN A 73 26.73 -13.95 17.38
C ASN A 73 27.30 -12.54 17.64
N GLN A 74 28.15 -12.03 16.74
CA GLN A 74 28.67 -10.66 16.84
C GLN A 74 27.56 -9.62 16.62
N ILE A 75 26.75 -9.82 15.58
CA ILE A 75 25.58 -8.98 15.27
C ILE A 75 24.63 -8.98 16.47
N PHE A 76 24.26 -10.15 16.99
CA PHE A 76 23.38 -10.29 18.15
C PHE A 76 23.85 -9.44 19.35
N ARG A 77 25.14 -9.50 19.70
CA ARG A 77 25.69 -8.69 20.81
C ARG A 77 25.58 -7.19 20.55
N LYS A 78 25.83 -6.73 19.32
CA LYS A 78 25.68 -5.31 18.95
C LYS A 78 24.22 -4.87 19.05
N LEU A 79 23.28 -5.69 18.59
CA LEU A 79 21.85 -5.41 18.70
C LEU A 79 21.39 -5.36 20.16
N GLN A 80 21.85 -6.27 21.02
CA GLN A 80 21.55 -6.22 22.46
C GLN A 80 22.00 -4.91 23.11
N ILE A 81 23.21 -4.45 22.80
CA ILE A 81 23.73 -3.17 23.31
C ILE A 81 22.89 -2.00 22.78
N LEU A 82 22.52 -2.02 21.49
CA LEU A 82 21.70 -0.99 20.86
C LEU A 82 20.30 -0.92 21.47
N GLU A 83 19.66 -2.06 21.69
CA GLU A 83 18.33 -2.17 22.32
C GLU A 83 18.38 -1.63 23.76
N GLN A 84 19.37 -2.03 24.56
CA GLN A 84 19.54 -1.55 25.93
C GLN A 84 19.77 -0.04 26.00
N ARG A 85 20.58 0.50 25.09
CA ARG A 85 20.88 1.93 25.02
C ARG A 85 19.64 2.77 24.70
N ASN A 86 18.80 2.30 23.78
CA ASN A 86 17.66 3.06 23.30
C ASN A 86 16.34 2.74 24.05
N GLN A 87 16.29 1.64 24.81
CA GLN A 87 15.08 1.15 25.49
C GLN A 87 13.89 1.01 24.52
N ALA A 88 14.19 0.55 23.30
CA ALA A 88 13.25 0.46 22.20
C ALA A 88 13.46 -0.86 21.45
N LYS A 89 12.35 -1.42 20.97
CA LYS A 89 12.38 -2.63 20.16
C LYS A 89 13.11 -2.35 18.84
N LEU A 90 13.95 -3.30 18.42
CA LEU A 90 14.69 -3.20 17.16
C LEU A 90 13.97 -3.95 16.02
N LEU A 91 13.95 -3.35 14.84
CA LEU A 91 13.44 -3.94 13.61
C LEU A 91 14.59 -4.11 12.60
N ILE A 92 14.83 -5.34 12.15
CA ILE A 92 15.78 -5.61 11.06
C ILE A 92 15.11 -5.40 9.71
N THR A 93 13.88 -5.87 9.58
CA THR A 93 13.08 -5.75 8.35
C THR A 93 11.75 -5.07 8.64
N ASN A 94 11.23 -4.37 7.63
CA ASN A 94 9.85 -3.89 7.57
C ASN A 94 9.38 -3.96 6.11
N PRO A 95 8.08 -3.82 5.82
CA PRO A 95 7.57 -3.90 4.44
C PRO A 95 8.26 -2.94 3.46
N ILE A 96 8.60 -1.73 3.87
CA ILE A 96 9.24 -0.70 3.04
C ILE A 96 10.65 -1.14 2.63
N THR A 97 11.47 -1.57 3.61
CA THR A 97 12.82 -2.08 3.37
C THR A 97 12.81 -3.20 2.35
N ILE A 98 11.82 -4.10 2.43
CA ILE A 98 11.75 -5.24 1.52
C ILE A 98 11.20 -4.85 0.15
N LEU A 99 10.27 -3.88 0.07
CA LEU A 99 9.80 -3.35 -1.22
C LEU A 99 10.94 -2.64 -1.97
N GLU A 100 11.75 -1.81 -1.28
CA GLU A 100 12.95 -1.19 -1.87
C GLU A 100 13.95 -2.25 -2.36
N LEU A 101 14.16 -3.31 -1.59
CA LEU A 101 15.00 -4.44 -2.01
C LEU A 101 14.40 -5.11 -3.25
N PHE A 102 13.09 -5.36 -3.27
CA PHE A 102 12.41 -6.02 -4.39
C PHE A 102 12.56 -5.22 -5.69
N GLU A 103 12.27 -3.91 -5.67
CA GLU A 103 12.42 -3.04 -6.85
C GLU A 103 13.87 -3.01 -7.34
N PHE A 104 14.83 -2.84 -6.41
CA PHE A 104 16.24 -2.84 -6.76
C PHE A 104 16.65 -4.15 -7.44
N VAL A 105 16.25 -5.29 -6.87
CA VAL A 105 16.60 -6.63 -7.37
C VAL A 105 15.99 -6.89 -8.73
N PHE A 106 14.72 -6.54 -8.91
CA PHE A 106 14.00 -6.75 -10.16
C PHE A 106 14.65 -5.97 -11.33
N GLU A 107 15.09 -4.75 -11.07
CA GLU A 107 15.65 -3.86 -12.09
C GLU A 107 17.14 -4.08 -12.38
N ASN A 108 17.92 -4.55 -11.40
CA ASN A 108 19.40 -4.49 -11.47
C ASN A 108 20.11 -5.84 -11.51
N LEU A 109 19.43 -6.95 -11.17
CA LEU A 109 20.06 -8.27 -11.14
C LEU A 109 19.67 -9.13 -12.35
N ASP A 110 20.57 -10.02 -12.71
CA ASP A 110 20.35 -11.08 -13.70
C ASP A 110 20.23 -12.44 -13.00
N GLU A 111 20.23 -13.54 -13.76
CA GLU A 111 20.13 -14.88 -13.20
C GLU A 111 21.50 -15.52 -12.87
N GLN A 112 22.57 -14.72 -12.78
CA GLN A 112 23.90 -15.22 -12.44
C GLN A 112 24.02 -15.55 -10.94
N GLU A 113 24.51 -16.74 -10.63
CA GLU A 113 24.77 -17.20 -9.26
C GLU A 113 26.25 -17.57 -9.12
N THR A 114 27.00 -16.76 -8.37
CA THR A 114 28.45 -16.92 -8.13
C THR A 114 28.82 -16.85 -6.66
N GLN A 115 27.94 -16.30 -5.83
CA GLN A 115 28.11 -16.30 -4.39
C GLN A 115 27.66 -17.64 -3.80
N SER A 116 28.37 -18.11 -2.78
CA SER A 116 27.92 -19.24 -1.97
C SER A 116 26.79 -18.83 -1.02
N SER A 117 26.00 -19.80 -0.54
CA SER A 117 24.88 -19.50 0.38
C SER A 117 25.31 -18.70 1.63
N PRO A 118 26.43 -19.01 2.30
CA PRO A 118 26.90 -18.19 3.42
C PRO A 118 27.28 -16.75 3.02
N GLU A 119 27.81 -16.53 1.81
CA GLU A 119 28.11 -15.18 1.32
C GLU A 119 26.84 -14.40 1.02
N ILE A 120 25.85 -15.05 0.39
CA ILE A 120 24.52 -14.49 0.12
C ILE A 120 23.88 -14.00 1.41
N GLU A 121 23.85 -14.80 2.47
CA GLU A 121 23.27 -14.40 3.76
C GLU A 121 23.88 -13.09 4.27
N VAL A 122 25.21 -13.02 4.37
CA VAL A 122 25.90 -11.84 4.89
C VAL A 122 25.64 -10.61 4.01
N ASN A 123 25.71 -10.76 2.70
CA ASN A 123 25.53 -9.64 1.77
C ASN A 123 24.07 -9.16 1.69
N VAL A 124 23.10 -10.06 1.78
CA VAL A 124 21.68 -9.70 1.88
C VAL A 124 21.40 -9.00 3.20
N PHE A 125 21.93 -9.49 4.33
CA PHE A 125 21.77 -8.85 5.63
C PHE A 125 22.34 -7.41 5.64
N LYS A 126 23.55 -7.24 5.09
CA LYS A 126 24.18 -5.93 4.90
C LYS A 126 23.31 -5.01 4.04
N SER A 127 22.75 -5.53 2.96
CA SER A 127 21.88 -4.77 2.05
C SER A 127 20.60 -4.32 2.75
N LEU A 128 19.97 -5.16 3.58
CA LEU A 128 18.80 -4.80 4.39
C LEU A 128 19.11 -3.62 5.32
N LEU A 129 20.21 -3.69 6.08
CA LEU A 129 20.58 -2.61 7.00
C LEU A 129 21.01 -1.32 6.28
N LEU A 130 21.58 -1.44 5.08
CA LEU A 130 21.91 -0.28 4.25
C LEU A 130 20.65 0.42 3.75
N ILE A 131 19.65 -0.34 3.29
CA ILE A 131 18.35 0.22 2.91
C ILE A 131 17.70 0.91 4.11
N ASN A 132 17.73 0.27 5.29
CA ASN A 132 17.22 0.87 6.51
C ASN A 132 17.88 2.23 6.81
N GLN A 133 19.20 2.31 6.72
CA GLN A 133 19.94 3.55 6.92
C GLN A 133 19.52 4.64 5.91
N HIS A 134 19.35 4.30 4.63
CA HIS A 134 18.84 5.25 3.64
C HIS A 134 17.41 5.71 3.96
N LEU A 135 16.54 4.80 4.41
CA LEU A 135 15.17 5.12 4.80
C LEU A 135 15.14 6.07 6.01
N VAL A 136 15.97 5.84 7.04
CA VAL A 136 16.08 6.72 8.21
C VAL A 136 16.58 8.11 7.80
N LEU A 137 17.61 8.17 6.96
CA LEU A 137 18.13 9.44 6.43
C LEU A 137 17.08 10.23 5.64
N ALA A 138 16.23 9.54 4.87
CA ALA A 138 15.14 10.17 4.12
C ALA A 138 14.09 10.85 5.02
N GLN A 139 14.01 10.46 6.32
CA GLN A 139 13.11 11.09 7.29
C GLN A 139 13.65 12.41 7.86
N SER A 140 14.90 12.78 7.55
CA SER A 140 15.53 14.01 8.08
C SER A 140 14.69 15.30 7.90
N PRO A 141 13.89 15.49 6.81
CA PRO A 141 13.05 16.67 6.67
C PRO A 141 11.99 16.82 7.77
N SER A 142 11.55 15.73 8.40
CA SER A 142 10.50 15.76 9.45
C SER A 142 10.91 16.61 10.66
N GLY A 143 12.17 16.46 11.10
CA GLY A 143 12.70 17.22 12.24
C GLY A 143 12.94 18.70 11.92
N THR A 144 13.29 19.03 10.68
CA THR A 144 13.54 20.42 10.25
C THR A 144 12.27 21.18 9.88
N SER A 145 11.32 20.50 9.23
CA SER A 145 10.06 21.10 8.76
C SER A 145 9.11 21.47 9.90
N THR A 146 9.25 20.80 11.05
CA THR A 146 8.39 21.00 12.23
C THR A 146 8.95 21.98 13.26
N LYS A 147 10.13 22.59 13.02
CA LYS A 147 10.76 23.52 13.98
C LYS A 147 9.95 24.78 14.22
N ASP A 148 9.29 25.28 13.17
CA ASP A 148 8.52 26.53 13.19
C ASP A 148 7.05 26.29 13.59
N VAL A 149 6.63 25.04 13.76
CA VAL A 149 5.28 24.66 14.19
C VAL A 149 5.10 25.03 15.67
N PRO A 150 3.95 25.61 16.08
CA PRO A 150 3.67 25.92 17.48
C PRO A 150 3.95 24.73 18.40
N GLU A 151 4.55 24.99 19.57
CA GLU A 151 5.04 23.94 20.48
C GLU A 151 3.97 22.90 20.83
N TYR A 152 2.73 23.34 21.05
CA TYR A 152 1.60 22.47 21.37
C TYR A 152 1.16 21.54 20.22
N LEU A 153 1.54 21.84 18.97
CA LEU A 153 1.28 21.02 17.78
C LEU A 153 2.51 20.27 17.28
N ARG A 154 3.71 20.67 17.73
CA ARG A 154 4.97 20.18 17.16
C ARG A 154 5.12 18.66 17.24
N VAL A 155 4.67 18.04 18.34
CA VAL A 155 4.68 16.57 18.48
C VAL A 155 3.76 15.92 17.45
N ALA A 156 2.53 16.43 17.28
CA ALA A 156 1.59 15.90 16.30
C ALA A 156 2.10 16.07 14.86
N ALA A 157 2.68 17.23 14.54
CA ALA A 157 3.28 17.50 13.24
C ALA A 157 4.47 16.56 12.96
N LEU A 158 5.34 16.34 13.94
CA LEU A 158 6.46 15.41 13.82
C LEU A 158 5.97 13.97 13.63
N SER A 159 5.00 13.53 14.44
CA SER A 159 4.42 12.19 14.32
C SER A 159 3.75 11.98 12.96
N LEU A 160 3.00 12.96 12.45
CA LEU A 160 2.41 12.90 11.11
C LEU A 160 3.53 12.79 10.05
N SER A 161 4.54 13.65 10.12
CA SER A 161 5.62 13.64 9.14
C SER A 161 6.44 12.36 9.11
N GLN A 162 6.61 11.71 10.26
CA GLN A 162 7.37 10.47 10.37
C GLN A 162 6.55 9.22 9.99
N SER A 163 5.22 9.25 10.12
CA SER A 163 4.38 8.06 9.93
C SER A 163 3.55 8.06 8.65
N TYR A 164 3.13 9.25 8.16
CA TYR A 164 2.24 9.37 7.01
C TYR A 164 2.73 8.68 5.72
N PRO A 165 4.03 8.69 5.38
CA PRO A 165 4.51 8.07 4.14
C PRO A 165 4.24 6.57 4.02
N TYR A 166 4.15 5.84 5.14
CA TYR A 166 4.12 4.38 5.13
C TYR A 166 3.12 3.75 6.10
N THR A 167 2.39 4.54 6.89
CA THR A 167 1.44 3.99 7.88
C THR A 167 0.40 3.07 7.24
N ASP A 168 -0.01 3.31 6.00
CA ASP A 168 -0.98 2.47 5.28
C ASP A 168 -0.40 1.09 4.91
N LEU A 169 0.92 0.94 4.85
CA LEU A 169 1.62 -0.31 4.53
C LEU A 169 1.86 -1.20 5.76
N VAL A 170 1.89 -0.62 6.95
CA VAL A 170 2.31 -1.33 8.18
C VAL A 170 1.22 -1.38 9.24
N ASN A 171 0.27 -0.45 9.22
CA ASN A 171 -0.80 -0.34 10.21
C ASN A 171 -2.15 -0.65 9.56
N TYR A 172 -2.39 -1.94 9.31
CA TYR A 172 -3.66 -2.41 8.74
C TYR A 172 -4.02 -3.80 9.26
N ASP A 173 -5.32 -4.07 9.37
CA ASP A 173 -5.85 -5.43 9.48
C ASP A 173 -6.31 -5.92 8.10
N ALA A 174 -5.77 -7.06 7.66
CA ALA A 174 -6.04 -7.58 6.32
C ALA A 174 -7.52 -7.92 6.10
N SER A 175 -8.23 -8.36 7.15
CA SER A 175 -9.66 -8.72 7.07
C SER A 175 -10.53 -7.47 6.98
N GLU A 176 -10.20 -6.42 7.73
CA GLU A 176 -10.87 -5.12 7.65
C GLU A 176 -10.65 -4.46 6.28
N VAL A 177 -9.42 -4.48 5.77
CA VAL A 177 -9.11 -3.99 4.43
C VAL A 177 -9.89 -4.77 3.38
N LEU A 178 -9.92 -6.11 3.46
CA LEU A 178 -10.69 -6.92 2.52
C LEU A 178 -12.18 -6.57 2.56
N ALA A 179 -12.78 -6.48 3.74
CA ALA A 179 -14.18 -6.13 3.89
C ALA A 179 -14.50 -4.77 3.24
N ALA A 180 -13.67 -3.77 3.51
CA ALA A 180 -13.82 -2.44 2.91
C ALA A 180 -13.64 -2.46 1.38
N GLN A 181 -12.63 -3.15 0.86
CA GLN A 181 -12.40 -3.25 -0.59
C GLN A 181 -13.55 -4.00 -1.28
N MET A 182 -14.07 -5.09 -0.70
CA MET A 182 -15.20 -5.84 -1.26
C MET A 182 -16.46 -4.98 -1.35
N VAL A 183 -16.87 -4.33 -0.25
CA VAL A 183 -18.08 -3.49 -0.25
C VAL A 183 -17.96 -2.37 -1.27
N LYS A 184 -16.82 -1.66 -1.30
CA LYS A 184 -16.58 -0.59 -2.27
C LYS A 184 -16.55 -1.10 -3.71
N SER A 185 -15.98 -2.29 -3.95
CA SER A 185 -15.93 -2.90 -5.29
C SER A 185 -17.33 -3.23 -5.83
N ILE A 186 -18.21 -3.78 -4.99
CA ILE A 186 -19.58 -4.12 -5.37
C ILE A 186 -20.33 -2.85 -5.73
N PHE A 187 -20.33 -1.84 -4.86
CA PHE A 187 -21.00 -0.57 -5.17
C PHE A 187 -20.41 0.13 -6.39
N LEU A 188 -19.09 0.04 -6.61
CA LEU A 188 -18.45 0.58 -7.81
C LEU A 188 -18.99 -0.11 -9.07
N PHE A 189 -19.03 -1.44 -9.10
CA PHE A 189 -19.53 -2.16 -10.27
C PHE A 189 -21.03 -1.98 -10.50
N GLU A 190 -21.85 -1.92 -9.45
CA GLU A 190 -23.27 -1.58 -9.57
C GLU A 190 -23.44 -0.18 -10.16
N PHE A 191 -22.72 0.83 -9.63
CA PHE A 191 -22.72 2.18 -10.18
C PHE A 191 -22.31 2.20 -11.66
N LEU A 192 -21.22 1.52 -12.00
CA LEU A 192 -20.70 1.49 -13.38
C LEU A 192 -21.71 0.86 -14.35
N ALA A 193 -22.47 -0.15 -13.90
CA ALA A 193 -23.47 -0.86 -14.70
C ALA A 193 -24.80 -0.09 -14.82
N GLU A 194 -25.21 0.63 -13.78
CA GLU A 194 -26.46 1.41 -13.75
C GLU A 194 -26.32 2.76 -14.46
N ASN A 195 -25.14 3.38 -14.41
CA ASN A 195 -24.91 4.70 -14.97
C ASN A 195 -24.51 4.65 -16.45
N LYS A 196 -25.36 5.19 -17.32
CA LYS A 196 -25.13 5.22 -18.77
C LYS A 196 -23.82 5.89 -19.18
N LYS A 197 -23.34 6.88 -18.42
CA LYS A 197 -22.08 7.60 -18.72
C LYS A 197 -20.85 6.71 -18.52
N THR A 198 -20.93 5.68 -17.68
CA THR A 198 -19.81 4.80 -17.35
C THR A 198 -19.86 3.47 -18.10
N ALA A 199 -20.87 3.24 -18.93
CA ALA A 199 -21.03 1.99 -19.67
C ALA A 199 -19.80 1.64 -20.52
N SER A 200 -19.22 2.63 -21.22
CA SER A 200 -18.01 2.44 -22.03
C SER A 200 -16.79 2.07 -21.17
N LEU A 201 -16.61 2.72 -20.01
CA LEU A 201 -15.54 2.40 -19.06
C LEU A 201 -15.64 0.96 -18.55
N LEU A 202 -16.84 0.53 -18.15
CA LEU A 202 -17.07 -0.83 -17.69
C LEU A 202 -16.78 -1.85 -18.79
N SER A 203 -17.29 -1.61 -20.01
CA SER A 203 -17.07 -2.49 -21.16
C SER A 203 -15.59 -2.67 -21.45
N GLN A 204 -14.81 -1.57 -21.49
CA GLN A 204 -13.39 -1.62 -21.78
C GLN A 204 -12.56 -2.25 -20.65
N LEU A 205 -12.97 -2.07 -19.40
CA LEU A 205 -12.34 -2.77 -18.28
C LEU A 205 -12.53 -4.29 -18.41
N LEU A 206 -13.75 -4.72 -18.71
CA LEU A 206 -14.08 -6.14 -18.88
C LEU A 206 -13.39 -6.74 -20.10
N GLU A 207 -13.34 -6.02 -21.22
CA GLU A 207 -12.59 -6.40 -22.41
C GLU A 207 -11.10 -6.52 -22.12
N TYR A 208 -10.51 -5.53 -21.44
CA TYR A 208 -9.10 -5.56 -21.05
C TYR A 208 -8.77 -6.82 -20.25
N PHE A 209 -9.63 -7.26 -19.34
CA PHE A 209 -9.42 -8.49 -18.55
C PHE A 209 -10.02 -9.76 -19.17
N GLU A 210 -10.59 -9.69 -20.38
CA GLU A 210 -11.29 -10.80 -21.06
C GLU A 210 -12.37 -11.46 -20.19
N CYS A 211 -13.10 -10.64 -19.43
CA CYS A 211 -14.17 -11.08 -18.55
C CYS A 211 -15.54 -10.79 -19.18
N PRO A 212 -16.50 -11.75 -19.16
CA PRO A 212 -17.83 -11.56 -19.74
C PRO A 212 -18.68 -10.54 -18.97
N ASP A 213 -18.49 -10.48 -17.64
CA ASP A 213 -19.18 -9.53 -16.78
C ASP A 213 -18.34 -9.23 -15.53
N TRP A 214 -18.75 -8.21 -14.76
CA TRP A 214 -18.03 -7.80 -13.56
C TRP A 214 -18.10 -8.82 -12.41
N LYS A 215 -19.11 -9.70 -12.39
CA LYS A 215 -19.20 -10.76 -11.39
C LYS A 215 -18.16 -11.82 -11.66
N TYR A 216 -17.91 -12.15 -12.94
CA TYR A 216 -16.82 -13.02 -13.34
C TYR A 216 -15.47 -12.39 -13.00
N PHE A 217 -15.27 -11.10 -13.29
CA PHE A 217 -14.06 -10.38 -12.91
C PHE A 217 -13.79 -10.48 -11.39
N LEU A 218 -14.78 -10.19 -10.54
CA LEU A 218 -14.64 -10.31 -9.09
C LEU A 218 -14.40 -11.76 -8.64
N LYS A 219 -15.05 -12.75 -9.27
CA LYS A 219 -14.81 -14.18 -9.00
C LYS A 219 -13.38 -14.61 -9.36
N SER A 220 -12.74 -13.96 -10.33
CA SER A 220 -11.33 -14.20 -10.67
C SER A 220 -10.38 -13.57 -9.65
N LEU A 221 -10.71 -12.40 -9.11
CA LEU A 221 -9.84 -11.63 -8.21
C LEU A 221 -9.97 -12.03 -6.73
N LEU A 222 -11.19 -12.31 -6.27
CA LEU A 222 -11.48 -12.60 -4.86
C LEU A 222 -10.71 -13.82 -4.29
N PRO A 223 -10.56 -14.96 -5.00
CA PRO A 223 -9.77 -16.08 -4.51
C PRO A 223 -8.31 -15.72 -4.22
N LEU A 224 -7.74 -14.76 -4.95
CA LEU A 224 -6.37 -14.30 -4.73
C LEU A 224 -6.24 -13.58 -3.38
N SER A 225 -7.22 -12.74 -3.04
CA SER A 225 -7.28 -12.06 -1.75
C SER A 225 -7.55 -13.03 -0.60
N ILE A 226 -8.41 -14.03 -0.82
CA ILE A 226 -8.68 -15.10 0.16
C ILE A 226 -7.42 -15.92 0.44
N ALA A 227 -6.57 -16.16 -0.57
CA ALA A 227 -5.30 -16.86 -0.38
C ALA A 227 -4.36 -16.11 0.58
N VAL A 228 -4.35 -14.77 0.53
CA VAL A 228 -3.60 -13.93 1.48
C VAL A 228 -4.09 -14.15 2.91
N LEU A 229 -5.41 -14.08 3.14
CA LEU A 229 -5.98 -14.27 4.48
C LEU A 229 -5.83 -15.68 5.03
N ASN A 230 -5.89 -16.70 4.16
CA ASN A 230 -5.76 -18.09 4.56
C ASN A 230 -4.31 -18.53 4.79
N SER A 231 -3.32 -17.65 4.55
CA SER A 231 -1.93 -17.97 4.82
C SER A 231 -1.69 -18.12 6.33
N LYS A 232 -1.46 -19.35 6.77
CA LYS A 232 -1.24 -19.69 8.18
C LYS A 232 0.22 -19.58 8.61
N ARG A 233 1.14 -19.33 7.67
CA ARG A 233 2.58 -19.32 7.90
C ARG A 233 3.17 -18.10 7.24
N GLU A 234 4.11 -17.48 7.95
CA GLU A 234 4.96 -16.44 7.36
C GLU A 234 5.88 -17.08 6.32
N ALA A 235 5.52 -16.88 5.06
CA ALA A 235 6.19 -17.35 3.86
C ALA A 235 5.64 -16.61 2.62
N HIS A 236 6.25 -16.83 1.47
CA HIS A 236 5.68 -16.39 0.19
C HIS A 236 4.38 -17.17 -0.13
N ILE A 237 3.55 -16.58 -0.99
CA ILE A 237 2.30 -17.19 -1.46
C ILE A 237 2.35 -17.34 -2.98
N ASP A 238 2.19 -18.59 -3.43
CA ASP A 238 2.12 -18.94 -4.85
C ASP A 238 0.67 -19.21 -5.26
N ILE A 239 0.26 -18.58 -6.36
CA ILE A 239 -1.00 -18.83 -7.05
C ILE A 239 -0.71 -19.77 -8.21
N ALA A 240 -1.17 -21.01 -8.08
CA ALA A 240 -1.11 -22.02 -9.12
C ALA A 240 -2.46 -22.11 -9.85
N ILE A 241 -2.45 -21.88 -11.17
CA ILE A 241 -3.63 -22.04 -12.02
C ILE A 241 -3.85 -23.53 -12.31
N ASN A 242 -5.07 -24.00 -12.08
CA ASN A 242 -5.45 -25.39 -12.35
C ASN A 242 -5.32 -25.70 -13.85
N LYS A 243 -4.70 -26.83 -14.18
CA LYS A 243 -4.55 -27.30 -15.57
C LYS A 243 -5.85 -27.93 -16.09
N ASN A 244 -6.84 -27.09 -16.34
CA ASN A 244 -8.14 -27.46 -16.91
C ASN A 244 -8.44 -26.60 -18.17
N GLU A 245 -9.66 -26.66 -18.67
CA GLU A 245 -10.11 -25.89 -19.84
C GLU A 245 -9.98 -24.36 -19.68
N ASP A 246 -9.96 -23.85 -18.45
CA ASP A 246 -9.79 -22.43 -18.15
C ASP A 246 -8.33 -22.04 -17.83
N PHE A 247 -7.37 -22.95 -17.98
CA PHE A 247 -5.97 -22.71 -17.65
C PHE A 247 -5.40 -21.48 -18.36
N GLU A 248 -5.60 -21.38 -19.68
CA GLU A 248 -5.08 -20.24 -20.46
C GLU A 248 -5.73 -18.92 -20.05
N LYS A 249 -7.06 -18.91 -19.85
CA LYS A 249 -7.78 -17.72 -19.39
C LYS A 249 -7.29 -17.25 -18.02
N GLY A 250 -7.07 -18.18 -17.09
CA GLY A 250 -6.52 -17.88 -15.77
C GLY A 250 -5.11 -17.31 -15.84
N CYS A 251 -4.26 -17.84 -16.72
CA CYS A 251 -2.93 -17.30 -16.96
C CYS A 251 -2.99 -15.89 -17.56
N ILE A 252 -3.77 -15.67 -18.62
CA ILE A 252 -3.95 -14.37 -19.26
C ILE A 252 -4.44 -13.31 -18.26
N PHE A 253 -5.39 -13.67 -17.39
CA PHE A 253 -5.90 -12.77 -16.36
C PHE A 253 -4.80 -12.32 -15.39
N LEU A 254 -4.02 -13.26 -14.84
CA LEU A 254 -2.94 -12.93 -13.90
C LEU A 254 -1.77 -12.22 -14.57
N GLU A 255 -1.48 -12.52 -15.84
CA GLU A 255 -0.40 -11.87 -16.59
C GLU A 255 -0.67 -10.38 -16.84
N LYS A 256 -1.93 -9.94 -16.82
CA LYS A 256 -2.29 -8.52 -16.83
C LYS A 256 -2.02 -7.81 -15.51
N LEU A 257 -1.83 -8.57 -14.43
CA LEU A 257 -1.57 -8.09 -13.07
C LEU A 257 -0.13 -8.35 -12.61
N MET A 258 0.77 -8.78 -13.49
CA MET A 258 2.17 -9.04 -13.13
C MET A 258 3.12 -7.95 -13.63
N VAL A 259 4.22 -7.76 -12.90
CA VAL A 259 5.36 -6.96 -13.34
C VAL A 259 6.07 -7.63 -14.51
N THR A 260 6.60 -6.82 -15.42
CA THR A 260 7.36 -7.28 -16.60
C THR A 260 8.71 -6.56 -16.70
N ASP A 261 9.72 -7.22 -17.29
CA ASP A 261 11.08 -6.67 -17.44
C ASP A 261 11.16 -5.34 -18.23
N SER A 262 10.11 -4.99 -18.98
CA SER A 262 10.00 -3.71 -19.70
C SER A 262 9.61 -2.52 -18.80
N GLU A 263 9.28 -2.76 -17.54
CA GLU A 263 8.79 -1.74 -16.62
C GLU A 263 9.90 -1.26 -15.70
N VAL A 264 9.97 0.06 -15.50
CA VAL A 264 10.66 0.64 -14.35
C VAL A 264 9.71 0.56 -13.18
N LEU A 265 10.10 -0.17 -12.14
CA LEU A 265 9.31 -0.36 -10.94
C LEU A 265 9.45 0.81 -9.99
N LYS A 266 10.68 1.34 -9.86
CA LYS A 266 10.98 2.41 -8.93
C LYS A 266 10.13 3.65 -9.20
N ASP A 267 9.23 3.95 -8.26
CA ASP A 267 8.35 5.10 -8.28
C ASP A 267 8.05 5.62 -6.86
N PHE A 268 7.13 6.58 -6.75
CA PHE A 268 6.64 7.04 -5.46
C PHE A 268 5.48 6.16 -5.00
N ASP A 269 5.51 5.74 -3.73
CA ASP A 269 4.44 4.97 -3.08
C ASP A 269 4.16 3.60 -3.73
N TYR A 270 5.14 3.04 -4.44
CA TYR A 270 5.09 1.70 -5.04
C TYR A 270 3.90 1.54 -6.00
N ILE A 271 3.54 2.57 -6.76
CA ILE A 271 2.34 2.61 -7.62
C ILE A 271 2.37 1.44 -8.62
N LYS A 272 3.54 1.14 -9.20
CA LYS A 272 3.71 -0.01 -10.10
C LYS A 272 3.43 -1.33 -9.38
N LEU A 273 4.10 -1.59 -8.26
CA LEU A 273 3.89 -2.83 -7.49
C LEU A 273 2.45 -2.97 -6.97
N ARG A 274 1.81 -1.85 -6.59
CA ARG A 274 0.39 -1.83 -6.18
C ARG A 274 -0.54 -2.21 -7.33
N SER A 275 -0.25 -1.74 -8.55
CA SER A 275 -1.03 -2.08 -9.75
C SER A 275 -0.77 -3.48 -10.28
N LYS A 276 0.43 -4.03 -10.00
CA LYS A 276 0.93 -5.30 -10.52
C LYS A 276 1.60 -6.13 -9.42
N PRO A 277 0.83 -6.65 -8.44
CA PRO A 277 1.40 -7.26 -7.24
C PRO A 277 1.86 -8.71 -7.43
N PHE A 278 2.12 -9.14 -8.66
CA PHE A 278 2.52 -10.50 -9.00
C PHE A 278 3.79 -10.53 -9.85
N TYR A 279 4.55 -11.61 -9.75
CA TYR A 279 5.59 -11.96 -10.72
C TYR A 279 5.52 -13.44 -11.08
N LYS A 280 6.00 -13.79 -12.28
CA LYS A 280 5.90 -15.15 -12.83
C LYS A 280 7.07 -16.01 -12.34
N ILE A 281 6.77 -17.16 -11.73
CA ILE A 281 7.78 -18.16 -11.35
C ILE A 281 8.01 -19.14 -12.50
N LYS A 282 6.91 -19.63 -13.07
CA LYS A 282 6.88 -20.52 -14.23
C LYS A 282 5.49 -20.49 -14.85
N ASN A 283 5.30 -21.21 -15.96
CA ASN A 283 4.00 -21.25 -16.61
C ASN A 283 2.89 -21.73 -15.66
N GLY A 284 1.84 -20.93 -15.51
CA GLY A 284 0.71 -21.21 -14.61
C GLY A 284 1.00 -21.06 -13.11
N VAL A 285 2.17 -20.55 -12.71
CA VAL A 285 2.51 -20.30 -11.29
C VAL A 285 3.06 -18.89 -11.13
N TYR A 286 2.32 -18.10 -10.36
CA TYR A 286 2.61 -16.69 -10.11
C TYR A 286 2.76 -16.48 -8.60
N ARG A 287 3.70 -15.64 -8.19
CA ARG A 287 3.92 -15.34 -6.78
C ARG A 287 3.43 -13.95 -6.44
N ILE A 288 2.80 -13.83 -5.28
CA ILE A 288 2.41 -12.55 -4.69
C ILE A 288 3.67 -11.83 -4.21
N ILE A 289 3.82 -10.57 -4.62
CA ILE A 289 4.87 -9.66 -4.14
C ILE A 289 4.49 -9.19 -2.73
N ASN A 290 3.30 -8.59 -2.57
CA ASN A 290 2.79 -8.12 -1.30
C ASN A 290 1.29 -8.41 -1.17
N GLY A 291 0.89 -9.04 -0.06
CA GLY A 291 -0.50 -9.44 0.19
C GLY A 291 -1.48 -8.28 0.30
N LEU A 292 -1.07 -7.13 0.87
CA LEU A 292 -1.91 -5.92 0.94
C LEU A 292 -2.30 -5.46 -0.46
N PHE A 293 -1.33 -5.40 -1.38
CA PHE A 293 -1.57 -4.90 -2.73
C PHE A 293 -2.55 -5.78 -3.50
N VAL A 294 -2.50 -7.09 -3.30
CA VAL A 294 -3.48 -8.03 -3.87
C VAL A 294 -4.89 -7.76 -3.35
N ILE A 295 -5.06 -7.49 -2.05
CA ILE A 295 -6.36 -7.16 -1.47
C ILE A 295 -6.86 -5.80 -2.02
N GLU A 296 -5.97 -4.82 -2.14
CA GLU A 296 -6.28 -3.49 -2.66
C GLU A 296 -6.65 -3.47 -4.15
N LEU A 297 -6.27 -4.50 -4.92
CA LEU A 297 -6.72 -4.63 -6.32
C LEU A 297 -8.24 -4.67 -6.44
N LEU A 298 -8.96 -5.19 -5.44
CA LEU A 298 -10.42 -5.34 -5.49
C LEU A 298 -11.17 -4.03 -5.70
N TYR A 299 -10.65 -2.91 -5.21
CA TYR A 299 -11.28 -1.61 -5.46
C TYR A 299 -10.28 -0.50 -5.79
N LYS A 300 -9.21 -0.29 -5.02
CA LYS A 300 -8.20 0.74 -5.34
C LYS A 300 -7.53 0.48 -6.69
N GLY A 301 -7.17 -0.77 -6.98
CA GLY A 301 -6.61 -1.14 -8.28
C GLY A 301 -7.56 -0.85 -9.44
N ILE A 302 -8.84 -1.20 -9.28
CA ILE A 302 -9.89 -0.92 -10.28
C ILE A 302 -10.07 0.59 -10.47
N TYR A 303 -10.11 1.36 -9.38
CA TYR A 303 -10.20 2.81 -9.44
C TYR A 303 -9.12 3.41 -10.35
N PHE A 304 -7.85 3.06 -10.14
CA PHE A 304 -6.78 3.58 -10.98
C PHE A 304 -6.86 3.04 -12.42
N LYS A 305 -7.25 1.78 -12.60
CA LYS A 305 -7.41 1.20 -13.94
C LYS A 305 -8.50 1.89 -14.75
N LEU A 306 -9.62 2.25 -14.14
CA LEU A 306 -10.69 3.02 -14.78
C LEU A 306 -10.20 4.39 -15.24
N PHE A 307 -9.36 5.05 -14.45
CA PHE A 307 -8.76 6.35 -14.82
C PHE A 307 -7.79 6.21 -15.99
N GLU A 308 -6.97 5.16 -15.99
CA GLU A 308 -6.08 4.83 -17.12
C GLU A 308 -6.90 4.61 -18.39
N ILE A 309 -7.94 3.78 -18.33
CA ILE A 309 -8.85 3.50 -19.45
C ILE A 309 -9.48 4.80 -19.95
N ASN A 310 -10.09 5.61 -19.08
CA ASN A 310 -10.71 6.87 -19.46
C ASN A 310 -9.73 7.84 -20.16
N ASN A 311 -8.47 7.86 -19.73
CA ASN A 311 -7.47 8.73 -20.32
C ASN A 311 -7.07 8.31 -21.73
N ASN A 312 -7.14 7.01 -22.03
CA ASN A 312 -6.77 6.40 -23.32
C ASN A 312 -7.96 6.24 -24.28
N GLN A 313 -9.18 6.57 -23.85
CA GLN A 313 -10.38 6.51 -24.69
C GLN A 313 -10.43 7.61 -25.76
N GLN A 314 -11.22 7.35 -26.81
CA GLN A 314 -11.59 8.39 -27.77
C GLN A 314 -12.35 9.52 -27.07
N GLU A 315 -12.17 10.75 -27.54
CA GLU A 315 -12.70 11.96 -26.88
C GLU A 315 -14.22 11.94 -26.68
N ASN A 316 -14.96 11.23 -27.54
CA ASN A 316 -16.42 11.09 -27.44
C ASN A 316 -16.87 10.18 -26.28
N ASP A 317 -16.05 9.20 -25.90
CA ASP A 317 -16.35 8.25 -24.83
C ASP A 317 -15.75 8.68 -23.48
N LYS A 318 -14.80 9.62 -23.52
CA LYS A 318 -14.07 10.11 -22.37
C LYS A 318 -14.97 10.91 -21.42
N ILE A 319 -15.01 10.50 -20.16
CA ILE A 319 -15.64 11.29 -19.09
C ILE A 319 -14.72 12.48 -18.77
N LYS A 320 -15.16 13.68 -19.16
CA LYS A 320 -14.48 14.93 -18.83
C LYS A 320 -14.48 15.13 -17.31
N ASN A 321 -13.35 15.58 -16.76
CA ASN A 321 -13.14 15.76 -15.33
C ASN A 321 -13.53 14.51 -14.51
N ILE A 322 -13.13 13.32 -14.98
CA ILE A 322 -13.47 12.02 -14.36
C ILE A 322 -13.28 12.01 -12.84
N ARG A 323 -12.27 12.69 -12.28
CA ARG A 323 -12.09 12.79 -10.83
C ARG A 323 -13.27 13.45 -10.12
N SER A 324 -13.69 14.62 -10.61
CA SER A 324 -14.83 15.34 -10.03
C SER A 324 -16.13 14.55 -10.22
N PHE A 325 -16.33 13.97 -11.41
CA PHE A 325 -17.46 13.08 -11.67
C PHE A 325 -17.48 11.90 -10.69
N TYR A 326 -16.33 11.24 -10.48
CA TYR A 326 -16.22 10.11 -9.57
C TYR A 326 -16.50 10.49 -8.12
N CYS A 327 -15.96 11.62 -7.64
CA CYS A 327 -16.16 12.05 -6.26
C CYS A 327 -17.65 12.37 -5.98
N ASP A 328 -18.28 13.13 -6.88
CA ASP A 328 -19.68 13.55 -6.72
C ASP A 328 -20.65 12.40 -6.96
N GLU A 329 -20.59 11.77 -8.14
CA GLU A 329 -21.61 10.81 -8.58
C GLU A 329 -21.43 9.42 -7.97
N PHE A 330 -20.19 8.98 -7.76
CA PHE A 330 -19.93 7.68 -7.14
C PHE A 330 -19.65 7.79 -5.65
N SER A 331 -18.61 8.51 -5.24
CA SER A 331 -18.12 8.46 -3.86
C SER A 331 -19.16 9.00 -2.87
N GLU A 332 -19.73 10.16 -3.16
CA GLU A 332 -20.75 10.80 -2.33
C GLU A 332 -22.16 10.24 -2.60
N LYS A 333 -22.73 10.51 -3.78
CA LYS A 333 -24.14 10.21 -4.06
C LYS A 333 -24.48 8.73 -4.07
N TYR A 334 -23.55 7.88 -4.51
CA TYR A 334 -23.80 6.44 -4.64
C TYR A 334 -23.31 5.66 -3.42
N LEU A 335 -22.01 5.67 -3.16
CA LEU A 335 -21.37 4.88 -2.12
C LEU A 335 -21.73 5.39 -0.73
N PHE A 336 -21.48 6.67 -0.45
CA PHE A 336 -21.67 7.23 0.89
C PHE A 336 -23.14 7.25 1.31
N TYR A 337 -24.05 7.71 0.44
CA TYR A 337 -25.49 7.72 0.76
C TYR A 337 -26.04 6.30 0.94
N LYS A 338 -25.72 5.34 0.07
CA LYS A 338 -26.15 3.94 0.25
C LYS A 338 -25.59 3.33 1.53
N LEU A 339 -24.34 3.64 1.87
CA LEU A 339 -23.72 3.16 3.10
C LEU A 339 -24.47 3.67 4.33
N LEU A 340 -24.72 4.98 4.44
CA LEU A 340 -25.47 5.54 5.56
C LEU A 340 -26.90 4.97 5.65
N ASN A 341 -27.60 4.90 4.52
CA ASN A 341 -28.93 4.29 4.46
C ASN A 341 -28.90 2.82 4.94
N SER A 342 -27.85 2.06 4.65
CA SER A 342 -27.72 0.66 5.07
C SER A 342 -27.45 0.50 6.58
N ILE A 343 -26.72 1.45 7.18
CA ILE A 343 -26.39 1.47 8.61
C ILE A 343 -27.61 1.89 9.44
N TYR A 344 -28.28 2.96 9.02
CA TYR A 344 -29.36 3.58 9.80
C TYR A 344 -30.75 3.07 9.43
N GLN A 345 -30.95 2.57 8.22
CA GLN A 345 -32.18 1.89 7.76
C GLN A 345 -33.45 2.75 7.95
N ASN A 346 -33.36 4.05 7.73
CA ASN A 346 -34.45 5.02 7.91
C ASN A 346 -35.05 5.01 9.34
N LYS A 347 -34.26 4.61 10.34
CA LYS A 347 -34.70 4.65 11.75
C LYS A 347 -34.83 6.09 12.26
N TYR A 348 -34.20 7.04 11.57
CA TYR A 348 -34.10 8.43 12.00
C TYR A 348 -34.65 9.37 10.91
N ILE A 349 -34.75 10.65 11.26
CA ILE A 349 -35.00 11.69 10.26
C ILE A 349 -33.67 11.91 9.53
N GLU A 350 -33.66 11.62 8.24
CA GLU A 350 -32.46 11.57 7.41
C GLU A 350 -32.68 12.44 6.17
N PHE A 351 -31.67 13.23 5.79
CA PHE A 351 -31.68 14.02 4.57
C PHE A 351 -30.31 13.91 3.91
N SER A 352 -30.29 13.53 2.64
CA SER A 352 -29.08 13.60 1.81
C SER A 352 -28.76 15.05 1.45
N GLY A 353 -27.53 15.34 1.02
CA GLY A 353 -27.17 16.64 0.46
C GLY A 353 -28.09 17.05 -0.70
N GLU A 354 -28.54 16.09 -1.52
CA GLU A 354 -29.52 16.36 -2.58
C GLU A 354 -30.90 16.80 -2.06
N ASP A 355 -31.34 16.26 -0.92
CA ASP A 355 -32.60 16.68 -0.29
C ASP A 355 -32.47 18.06 0.35
N LEU A 356 -31.33 18.33 0.99
CA LEU A 356 -31.03 19.62 1.61
C LEU A 356 -30.93 20.76 0.58
N LYS A 357 -30.35 20.48 -0.60
CA LYS A 357 -30.35 21.40 -1.75
C LYS A 357 -31.77 21.79 -2.19
N LYS A 358 -32.73 20.87 -2.15
CA LYS A 358 -34.15 21.16 -2.48
C LYS A 358 -34.77 22.13 -1.46
N PHE A 359 -34.30 22.13 -0.21
CA PHE A 359 -34.71 23.09 0.82
C PHE A 359 -34.01 24.45 0.73
N LYS A 360 -33.07 24.63 -0.22
CA LYS A 360 -32.30 25.87 -0.42
C LYS A 360 -31.52 26.30 0.84
N ILE A 361 -31.01 25.34 1.59
CA ILE A 361 -30.07 25.58 2.69
C ILE A 361 -28.72 25.95 2.07
N ASP A 362 -28.07 27.00 2.58
CA ASP A 362 -26.73 27.40 2.17
C ASP A 362 -25.68 26.72 3.06
N GLY A 363 -24.64 26.13 2.45
CA GLY A 363 -23.62 25.37 3.17
C GLY A 363 -24.16 24.08 3.81
N GLU A 364 -25.02 23.36 3.08
CA GLU A 364 -25.58 22.10 3.54
C GLU A 364 -24.49 21.02 3.75
N PRO A 365 -24.60 20.18 4.78
CA PRO A 365 -23.76 18.98 4.89
C PRO A 365 -24.07 17.99 3.77
N ASP A 366 -23.12 17.11 3.45
CA ASP A 366 -23.34 16.02 2.48
C ASP A 366 -24.41 15.03 2.98
N TYR A 367 -24.57 14.90 4.30
CA TYR A 367 -25.65 14.12 4.89
C TYR A 367 -26.03 14.61 6.30
N TYR A 368 -27.32 14.50 6.62
CA TYR A 368 -27.90 14.90 7.90
C TYR A 368 -28.69 13.74 8.52
N ILE A 369 -28.50 13.51 9.82
CA ILE A 369 -29.29 12.54 10.61
C ILE A 369 -29.69 13.15 11.94
N ARG A 370 -30.98 13.01 12.29
CA ARG A 370 -31.52 13.42 13.60
C ARG A 370 -32.20 12.26 14.32
N ASN A 371 -31.69 11.97 15.51
CA ASN A 371 -32.29 11.06 16.48
C ASN A 371 -32.72 11.84 17.73
N GLY A 372 -33.99 12.27 17.76
CA GLY A 372 -34.52 13.10 18.85
C GLY A 372 -33.76 14.41 18.99
N ASN A 373 -32.99 14.54 20.07
CA ASN A 373 -32.15 15.72 20.35
C ASN A 373 -30.70 15.58 19.85
N ASN A 374 -30.31 14.41 19.35
CA ASN A 374 -28.97 14.19 18.82
C ASN A 374 -28.93 14.46 17.33
N LEU A 375 -27.93 15.21 16.91
CA LEU A 375 -27.69 15.61 15.53
C LEU A 375 -26.34 15.05 15.06
N PHE A 376 -26.35 14.42 13.89
CA PHE A 376 -25.15 14.00 13.17
C PHE A 376 -25.12 14.72 11.83
N LEU A 377 -24.03 15.43 11.57
CA LEU A 377 -23.73 16.09 10.31
C LEU A 377 -22.52 15.41 9.71
N PHE A 378 -22.57 15.12 8.42
CA PHE A 378 -21.49 14.45 7.73
C PHE A 378 -20.98 15.27 6.57
N GLU A 379 -19.65 15.26 6.43
CA GLU A 379 -18.93 15.74 5.26
C GLU A 379 -18.08 14.58 4.74
N SER A 380 -18.26 14.24 3.46
CA SER A 380 -17.58 13.12 2.79
C SER A 380 -16.59 13.66 1.77
N LYS A 381 -15.30 13.63 2.12
CA LYS A 381 -14.21 14.04 1.23
C LYS A 381 -13.40 12.85 0.75
N ASP A 382 -13.53 12.54 -0.53
CA ASP A 382 -12.64 11.63 -1.25
C ASP A 382 -11.40 12.41 -1.71
N ILE A 383 -10.39 12.44 -0.86
CA ILE A 383 -9.14 13.17 -1.13
C ILE A 383 -8.05 12.24 -1.64
N LEU A 384 -7.23 12.76 -2.54
CA LEU A 384 -5.95 12.16 -2.92
C LEU A 384 -4.84 13.18 -2.66
N ILE A 385 -3.76 12.69 -2.06
CA ILE A 385 -2.52 13.41 -1.86
C ILE A 385 -1.52 12.89 -2.89
N ASN A 386 -0.76 13.79 -3.51
CA ASN A 386 0.25 13.41 -4.49
C ASN A 386 1.29 12.48 -3.84
N ALA A 387 1.68 11.39 -4.51
CA ALA A 387 2.61 10.41 -3.97
C ALA A 387 3.98 11.01 -3.60
N SER A 388 4.51 11.96 -4.38
CA SER A 388 5.76 12.66 -4.04
C SER A 388 5.65 13.51 -2.78
N ILE A 389 4.49 14.14 -2.55
CA ILE A 389 4.20 14.86 -1.30
C ILE A 389 4.09 13.83 -0.17
N LYS A 390 3.29 12.76 -0.34
CA LYS A 390 3.14 11.67 0.64
C LYS A 390 4.50 11.16 1.09
N SER A 391 5.44 10.92 0.18
CA SER A 391 6.78 10.39 0.48
C SER A 391 7.83 11.44 0.92
N SER A 392 7.45 12.70 1.14
CA SER A 392 8.41 13.79 1.39
C SER A 392 8.96 13.87 2.83
N TYR A 393 8.26 13.28 3.80
CA TYR A 393 8.53 13.45 5.25
C TYR A 393 8.51 14.92 5.71
N ASP A 394 7.91 15.83 4.92
CA ASP A 394 8.03 17.28 5.11
C ASP A 394 6.69 17.91 5.52
N PHE A 395 6.59 18.34 6.77
CA PHE A 395 5.37 18.98 7.28
C PHE A 395 5.00 20.25 6.51
N LYS A 396 5.99 20.99 6.00
CA LYS A 396 5.76 22.23 5.22
C LYS A 396 5.11 21.94 3.87
N GLN A 397 5.15 20.69 3.40
CA GLN A 397 4.40 20.24 2.23
C GLN A 397 3.05 19.62 2.62
N TYR A 398 2.98 18.90 3.74
CA TYR A 398 1.74 18.29 4.22
C TYR A 398 0.68 19.31 4.61
N GLU A 399 1.02 20.28 5.45
CA GLU A 399 0.04 21.22 6.00
C GLU A 399 -0.70 21.98 4.89
N PRO A 400 -0.04 22.63 3.91
CA PRO A 400 -0.76 23.31 2.82
C PRO A 400 -1.58 22.37 1.94
N GLU A 401 -1.11 21.15 1.68
CA GLU A 401 -1.85 20.19 0.86
C GLU A 401 -3.09 19.68 1.61
N PHE A 402 -3.01 19.42 2.92
CA PHE A 402 -4.19 19.05 3.71
C PHE A 402 -5.16 20.22 3.89
N GLU A 403 -4.67 21.44 4.16
CA GLU A 403 -5.52 22.64 4.24
C GLU A 403 -6.31 22.86 2.96
N LYS A 404 -5.65 22.74 1.80
CA LYS A 404 -6.27 22.84 0.48
C LYS A 404 -7.39 21.81 0.27
N LYS A 405 -7.24 20.60 0.83
CA LYS A 405 -8.16 19.48 0.61
C LYS A 405 -9.30 19.41 1.63
N LEU A 406 -9.06 19.88 2.86
CA LEU A 406 -9.94 19.65 4.00
C LEU A 406 -10.44 20.92 4.68
N TYR A 407 -9.84 22.08 4.42
CA TYR A 407 -10.23 23.33 5.09
C TYR A 407 -10.70 24.41 4.12
N PHE A 408 -9.84 24.91 3.23
CA PHE A 408 -10.23 25.89 2.20
C PHE A 408 -9.22 25.93 1.06
N GLU A 409 -9.67 26.38 -0.11
CA GLU A 409 -8.77 26.68 -1.24
C GLU A 409 -8.81 28.19 -1.52
N ILE A 410 -7.64 28.81 -1.72
CA ILE A 410 -7.59 30.18 -2.26
C ILE A 410 -7.63 30.07 -3.79
N LYS A 411 -8.76 30.46 -4.39
CA LYS A 411 -8.94 30.48 -5.84
C LYS A 411 -9.28 31.90 -6.28
N ASP A 412 -8.48 32.45 -7.19
CA ASP A 412 -8.60 33.82 -7.70
C ASP A 412 -8.62 34.88 -6.58
N GLY A 413 -7.78 34.68 -5.55
CA GLY A 413 -7.67 35.59 -4.40
C GLY A 413 -8.83 35.52 -3.40
N LYS A 414 -9.76 34.58 -3.55
CA LYS A 414 -10.88 34.35 -2.62
C LYS A 414 -10.74 33.00 -1.93
N LYS A 415 -11.01 33.00 -0.63
CA LYS A 415 -11.19 31.78 0.18
C LYS A 415 -12.48 31.09 -0.29
N LYS A 416 -12.37 29.86 -0.78
CA LYS A 416 -13.49 29.01 -1.19
C LYS A 416 -13.56 27.78 -0.32
#